data_AF-A0A528N0P7-F1
#
_entry.id   AF-A0A528N0P7-F1
#
_cell.length_a   1.000
_cell.length_b   1.000
_cell.length_c   1.000
_cell.angle_alpha   90.00
_cell.angle_beta   90.00
_cell.angle_gamma   90.00
#
_symmetry.space_group_name_H-M   'P 1'
#
loop_
_entity.id
_entity.type
_entity.pdbx_description
1 polymer ?
#
loop_
_entity_poly.entity_id
_entity_poly.type
_entity_poly.pdbx_seq_one_letter_code
_entity_poly.pdbx_strand_id
1 'polypeptide(L)' 'HVSQPGVLCGACWPKLRLLERPWCPVMGTPFTHHMGEGFLSAEAIADPPPFERARAAVAYSGVARQMVQGLKYQD' A
#
# COMPACT_ATOMS: atom_id res chain seq x y z
N HIS A 1 -21.83 9.10 6.62
CA HIS A 1 -21.83 10.40 5.92
C HIS A 1 -20.40 10.83 5.67
N VAL A 2 -20.09 11.33 4.46
CA VAL A 2 -18.77 11.87 4.09
C VAL A 2 -18.98 13.36 3.80
N SER A 3 -18.08 14.23 4.26
CA SER A 3 -18.22 15.69 4.12
C SER A 3 -17.69 16.26 2.80
N GLN A 4 -16.79 15.57 2.11
CA GLN A 4 -16.19 16.00 0.83
C GLN A 4 -15.91 14.80 -0.09
N PRO A 5 -15.96 14.95 -1.43
CA PRO A 5 -15.51 13.91 -2.35
C PRO A 5 -14.04 13.54 -2.13
N GLY A 6 -13.67 12.28 -2.42
CA GLY A 6 -12.29 11.81 -2.31
C GLY A 6 -11.77 11.54 -0.89
N VAL A 7 -12.61 11.68 0.14
CA VAL A 7 -12.22 11.38 1.54
C VAL A 7 -12.97 10.17 2.10
N LEU A 8 -12.41 9.57 3.14
CA LEU A 8 -13.02 8.46 3.86
C LEU A 8 -13.83 8.95 5.07
N CYS A 9 -14.97 8.30 5.29
CA CYS A 9 -15.77 8.51 6.49
C CYS A 9 -15.05 8.01 7.75
N GLY A 10 -15.41 8.52 8.93
CA GLY A 10 -14.84 8.07 10.20
C GLY A 10 -14.95 6.56 10.44
N ALA A 11 -16.07 5.94 10.04
CA ALA A 11 -16.26 4.49 10.14
C ALA A 11 -15.52 3.67 9.07
N CYS A 12 -15.00 4.34 8.03
CA CYS A 12 -14.32 3.74 6.90
C CYS A 12 -12.80 3.64 7.17
N TRP A 13 -12.23 4.64 7.83
CA TRP A 13 -10.83 4.68 8.26
C TRP A 13 -10.35 3.41 8.99
N PRO A 14 -11.01 2.92 10.06
CA PRO A 14 -10.53 1.75 10.80
C PRO A 14 -10.65 0.44 10.00
N LYS A 15 -11.31 0.44 8.85
CA LYS A 15 -11.44 -0.72 7.95
C LYS A 15 -10.29 -0.82 6.95
N LEU A 16 -9.43 0.20 6.87
CA LEU A 16 -8.22 0.12 6.07
C LEU A 16 -7.21 -0.79 6.75
N ARG A 17 -6.66 -1.73 5.97
CA ARG A 17 -5.51 -2.50 6.41
C ARG A 17 -4.23 -1.75 6.05
N LEU A 18 -3.71 -0.98 7.01
CA LEU A 18 -2.42 -0.30 6.86
C LEU A 18 -1.31 -1.34 6.63
N LEU A 19 -0.38 -1.00 5.74
CA LEU A 19 0.87 -1.73 5.63
C LEU A 19 1.82 -1.12 6.66
N GLU A 20 2.41 -1.96 7.52
CA GLU A 20 3.37 -1.60 8.57
C GLU A 20 4.68 -2.41 8.44
N ARG A 21 5.78 -1.90 9.04
CA ARG A 21 7.11 -2.53 8.93
C ARG A 21 7.03 -3.96 9.50
N PRO A 22 7.86 -4.90 9.02
CA PRO A 22 8.95 -4.72 8.05
C PRO A 22 8.51 -4.81 6.58
N TRP A 23 9.21 -4.09 5.69
CA TRP A 23 9.03 -4.13 4.23
C TRP A 23 10.33 -3.82 3.51
N CYS A 24 10.40 -4.18 2.23
CA CYS A 24 11.47 -3.74 1.33
C CYS A 24 11.47 -2.19 1.22
N PRO A 25 12.62 -1.52 1.39
CA PRO A 25 12.69 -0.06 1.33
C PRO A 25 12.45 0.51 -0.08
N VAL A 26 12.68 -0.29 -1.13
CA VAL A 26 12.47 0.10 -2.53
C VAL A 26 11.06 -0.25 -3.00
N MET A 27 10.70 -1.54 -2.93
CA MET A 27 9.42 -2.05 -3.48
C MET A 27 8.22 -1.88 -2.53
N GLY A 28 8.46 -1.63 -1.24
CA GLY A 28 7.40 -1.54 -0.24
C GLY A 28 6.71 -2.88 0.08
N THR A 29 7.14 -3.98 -0.52
CA THR A 29 6.61 -5.33 -0.27
C THR A 29 6.84 -5.74 1.19
N PRO A 30 5.80 -6.12 1.95
CA PRO A 30 5.94 -6.54 3.34
C PRO A 30 6.82 -7.78 3.48
N PHE A 31 7.64 -7.82 4.51
CA PHE A 31 8.38 -9.01 4.92
C PHE A 31 7.62 -9.75 6.02
N THR A 32 7.79 -11.07 6.09
CA THR A 32 7.20 -11.90 7.15
C THR A 32 7.91 -11.76 8.49
N HIS A 33 9.20 -11.40 8.45
CA HIS A 33 10.06 -11.22 9.62
C HIS A 33 11.02 -10.04 9.39
N HIS A 34 11.65 -9.56 10.46
CA HIS A 34 12.67 -8.53 10.35
C HIS A 34 13.95 -9.12 9.72
N MET A 35 14.36 -8.59 8.57
CA MET A 35 15.51 -9.10 7.80
C MET A 35 16.80 -8.28 8.00
N GLY A 36 16.77 -7.31 8.92
CA GLY A 36 17.84 -6.32 9.07
C GLY A 36 17.48 -4.99 8.41
N GLU A 37 18.19 -3.95 8.83
CA GLU A 37 18.03 -2.61 8.24
C GLU A 37 18.51 -2.59 6.79
N GLY A 38 17.75 -1.95 5.90
CA GLY A 38 18.11 -1.83 4.48
C GLY A 38 17.94 -3.10 3.63
N PHE A 39 17.40 -4.20 4.19
CA PHE A 39 17.24 -5.45 3.45
C PHE A 39 16.33 -5.28 2.22
N LEU A 40 16.83 -5.69 1.04
CA LEU A 40 16.11 -5.62 -0.23
C LEU A 40 15.39 -6.95 -0.54
N SER A 41 14.22 -6.88 -1.17
CA SER A 41 13.56 -8.09 -1.68
C SER A 41 14.36 -8.66 -2.85
N ALA A 42 14.19 -9.97 -3.11
CA ALA A 42 14.81 -10.61 -4.27
C ALA A 42 14.42 -9.91 -5.60
N GLU A 43 13.17 -9.45 -5.70
CA GLU A 43 12.67 -8.67 -6.82
C GLU A 43 13.46 -7.36 -7.02
N ALA A 44 13.65 -6.58 -5.95
CA ALA A 44 14.40 -5.32 -6.01
C ALA A 44 15.87 -5.50 -6.43
N ILE A 45 16.44 -6.69 -6.19
CA ILE A 45 17.82 -7.03 -6.57
C ILE A 45 17.87 -7.52 -8.01
N ALA A 46 16.97 -8.43 -8.39
CA ALA A 46 17.00 -9.10 -9.68
C ALA A 46 16.51 -8.20 -10.82
N ASP A 47 15.52 -7.35 -10.55
CA ASP A 47 14.93 -6.42 -11.51
C ASP A 47 14.73 -5.05 -10.85
N PRO A 48 15.80 -4.24 -10.72
CA PRO A 48 15.72 -2.95 -10.08
C PRO A 48 14.70 -2.04 -10.78
N PRO A 49 13.70 -1.49 -10.07
CA PRO A 49 12.68 -0.67 -10.69
C PRO A 49 13.23 0.69 -11.13
N PRO A 50 12.55 1.40 -12.05
CA PRO A 50 12.95 2.74 -12.51
C PRO A 50 12.63 3.86 -11.48
N PHE A 51 12.42 3.53 -10.22
CA PHE A 51 12.11 4.46 -9.14
C PHE A 51 13.00 4.22 -7.92
N GLU A 52 13.24 5.25 -7.14
CA GLU A 52 14.02 5.14 -5.89
C GLU A 52 13.26 4.32 -4.83
N ARG A 53 11.96 4.58 -4.67
CA ARG A 53 11.09 3.89 -3.72
C ARG A 53 9.62 4.08 -4.06
N ALA A 54 8.83 3.03 -3.91
CA ALA A 54 7.38 3.06 -4.02
C ALA A 54 6.76 2.17 -2.94
N ARG A 55 5.86 2.71 -2.13
CA ARG A 55 5.17 1.94 -1.08
C ARG A 55 3.70 2.32 -1.01
N ALA A 56 2.82 1.31 -1.07
CA ALA A 56 1.42 1.49 -0.74
C ALA A 56 1.22 1.79 0.75
N ALA A 57 0.28 2.66 1.09
CA ALA A 57 -0.09 2.91 2.49
C ALA A 57 -0.97 1.80 3.08
N VAL A 58 -1.78 1.15 2.22
CA VAL A 58 -2.80 0.16 2.61
C VAL A 58 -2.77 -1.04 1.67
N ALA A 59 -3.17 -2.20 2.17
CA ALA A 59 -3.37 -3.38 1.37
C ALA A 59 -4.59 -3.24 0.45
N TYR A 60 -4.49 -3.73 -0.78
CA TYR A 60 -5.58 -3.75 -1.75
C TYR A 60 -6.68 -4.74 -1.35
N SER A 61 -7.54 -4.31 -0.42
CA SER A 61 -8.62 -5.11 0.16
C SER A 61 -9.71 -4.17 0.70
N GLY A 62 -10.91 -4.71 0.93
CA GLY A 62 -12.02 -3.97 1.55
C GLY A 62 -12.26 -2.59 0.92
N VAL A 63 -12.29 -1.56 1.77
CA VAL A 63 -12.53 -0.16 1.39
C VAL A 63 -11.51 0.32 0.36
N ALA A 64 -10.22 0.01 0.52
CA ALA A 64 -9.17 0.44 -0.41
C ALA A 64 -9.38 -0.12 -1.82
N ARG A 65 -9.78 -1.40 -1.92
CA ARG A 65 -10.11 -2.03 -3.21
C ARG A 65 -11.31 -1.37 -3.87
N GLN A 66 -12.37 -1.11 -3.10
CA GLN A 66 -13.58 -0.44 -3.61
C GLN A 66 -13.26 0.95 -4.16
N MET A 67 -12.46 1.74 -3.44
CA MET A 67 -12.02 3.06 -3.90
C MET A 67 -11.27 2.99 -5.24
N VAL A 68 -10.28 2.10 -5.34
CA VAL A 68 -9.48 1.97 -6.56
C VAL A 68 -10.33 1.46 -7.73
N GLN A 69 -11.27 0.54 -7.50
CA GLN A 69 -12.18 0.06 -8.54
C GLN A 69 -13.12 1.17 -9.02
N GLY A 70 -13.70 1.94 -8.10
CA GLY A 70 -14.52 3.11 -8.46
C GLY A 70 -13.73 4.11 -9.30
N LEU A 71 -12.52 4.46 -8.85
CA LEU A 71 -11.64 5.37 -9.59
C LEU A 71 -11.29 4.86 -11.01
N LYS A 72 -11.09 3.55 -11.18
CA LYS A 72 -10.63 2.97 -12.45
C LYS A 72 -11.75 2.72 -13.46
N TYR A 73 -12.97 2.42 -13.00
CA TYR A 73 -14.00 1.81 -13.84
C TYR A 73 -15.36 2.49 -13.78
N GLN A 74 -15.55 3.47 -12.88
CA GLN A 74 -16.77 4.27 -12.87
C GLN A 74 -16.46 5.65 -13.46
N ASP A 75 -16.65 5.72 -14.78
CA ASP A 75 -16.90 6.98 -15.50
C ASP A 75 -18.40 7.34 -15.39
#